data_AF-A0A2E3XTF3-F1
#
_entry.id   AF-A0A2E3XTF3-F1
#
_cell.length_a   1.000
_cell.length_b   1.000
_cell.length_c   1.000
_cell.angle_alpha   90.00
_cell.angle_beta   90.00
_cell.angle_gamma   90.00
#
_symmetry.space_group_name_H-M   'P 1'
#
loop_
_entity.id
_entity.type
_entity.pdbx_description
1 polymer ?
#
loop_
_entity_poly.entity_id
_entity_poly.type
_entity_poly.pdbx_seq_one_letter_code
_entity_poly.pdbx_strand_id
1 'polypeptide(L)'
;MIEVTKKGFFMKRKWNLLILLCLTLVLSCGKKASEDEEVKGIENVNPYDWTTPMRAQELLTEEEFGVAENICHSFQNMRAFLATQSAGLDLDFRVETKSCGSSDLSEHNESAQIQYSRSAGVTMSTSSRTSMATDVLSDRHERLSHICSEVISGTRPSNTIVDGALRYQVNFFSTKGYEYIQIAEFKKNSSGIFYPYLIEKAAIVTETSSSREVTHGFTKYRAVHRPCSNNTNSYVLQEWL
;
A
#
# COMPACT_ATOMS: atom_id res chain seq x y z
N MET A 1 64.51 58.30 -26.88
CA MET A 1 63.58 58.01 -27.99
C MET A 1 63.67 56.50 -28.25
N ILE A 2 62.52 55.82 -28.39
CA ILE A 2 62.29 54.36 -28.60
C ILE A 2 62.42 53.51 -27.32
N GLU A 3 61.35 53.24 -26.56
CA GLU A 3 60.24 52.25 -26.71
C GLU A 3 60.54 50.79 -26.28
N VAL A 4 60.03 50.46 -25.08
CA VAL A 4 59.20 49.30 -24.69
C VAL A 4 59.60 47.87 -25.10
N THR A 5 59.82 46.99 -24.10
CA THR A 5 58.96 45.79 -23.93
C THR A 5 59.07 45.14 -22.54
N LYS A 6 57.90 44.98 -21.89
CA LYS A 6 57.59 44.09 -20.75
C LYS A 6 57.42 42.64 -21.24
N LYS A 7 57.73 41.63 -20.40
CA LYS A 7 56.78 40.55 -19.97
C LYS A 7 57.42 39.40 -19.17
N GLY A 8 56.62 38.84 -18.26
CA GLY A 8 56.78 37.54 -17.59
C GLY A 8 57.49 37.64 -16.24
N PHE A 9 57.02 37.11 -15.11
CA PHE A 9 56.35 35.82 -14.94
C PHE A 9 55.67 35.80 -13.55
N PHE A 10 54.34 35.75 -13.50
CA PHE A 10 53.57 35.58 -12.25
C PHE A 10 53.09 34.12 -12.21
N MET A 11 53.75 33.29 -11.40
CA MET A 11 53.36 31.91 -11.14
C MET A 11 53.22 31.75 -9.63
N LYS A 12 51.99 31.49 -9.16
CA LYS A 12 51.60 30.86 -7.87
C LYS A 12 50.17 31.25 -7.49
N ARG A 13 49.15 30.72 -8.17
CA ARG A 13 47.76 30.80 -7.68
C ARG A 13 46.78 29.83 -8.39
N LYS A 14 47.16 28.57 -8.59
CA LYS A 14 46.24 27.58 -9.22
C LYS A 14 46.17 26.20 -8.56
N TRP A 15 46.76 25.99 -7.38
CA TRP A 15 46.84 24.64 -6.78
C TRP A 15 45.93 24.40 -5.56
N ASN A 16 45.22 25.40 -5.03
CA ASN A 16 44.38 25.23 -3.85
C ASN A 16 42.86 25.09 -4.14
N LEU A 17 42.43 25.16 -5.41
CA LEU A 17 41.00 25.04 -5.74
C LEU A 17 40.55 23.62 -6.10
N LEU A 18 41.48 22.71 -6.44
CA LEU A 18 41.11 21.34 -6.86
C LEU A 18 40.87 20.39 -5.68
N ILE A 19 41.51 20.63 -4.53
CA ILE A 19 41.40 19.76 -3.35
C ILE A 19 40.08 20.00 -2.59
N LEU A 20 39.52 21.21 -2.67
CA LEU A 20 38.25 21.52 -2.01
C LEU A 20 37.02 20.93 -2.73
N LEU A 21 37.14 20.60 -4.03
CA LEU A 21 36.03 20.05 -4.82
C LEU A 21 35.89 18.52 -4.72
N CYS A 22 36.92 17.81 -4.27
CA CYS A 22 36.87 16.35 -4.09
C CYS A 22 36.32 15.91 -2.72
N LEU A 23 36.27 16.79 -1.73
CA LEU A 23 35.76 16.47 -0.39
C LEU A 23 34.24 16.65 -0.23
N THR A 24 33.56 17.29 -1.18
CA THR A 24 32.09 17.44 -1.16
C THR A 24 31.35 16.29 -1.85
N LEU A 25 32.05 15.38 -2.54
CA LEU A 25 31.45 14.26 -3.27
C LEU A 25 31.25 12.98 -2.44
N VAL A 26 31.75 12.93 -1.20
CA VAL A 26 31.69 11.71 -0.35
C VAL A 26 30.57 11.75 0.70
N LEU A 27 29.72 12.78 0.70
CA LEU A 27 28.59 12.90 1.64
C LEU A 27 27.22 12.51 1.03
N SER A 28 27.19 11.95 -0.18
CA SER A 28 25.98 11.32 -0.71
C SER A 28 25.98 9.82 -0.39
N CYS A 29 26.08 9.48 0.89
CA CYS A 29 25.61 8.19 1.37
C CYS A 29 24.13 8.38 1.69
N GLY A 30 23.28 8.20 0.67
CA GLY A 30 21.84 8.31 0.78
C GLY A 30 21.32 7.40 1.88
N LYS A 31 20.89 7.99 3.00
CA LYS A 31 20.07 7.30 3.98
C LYS A 31 18.76 6.92 3.30
N LYS A 32 18.65 5.66 2.86
CA LYS A 32 17.37 4.97 2.64
C LYS A 32 16.70 4.75 4.00
N ALA A 33 16.25 5.83 4.63
CA ALA A 33 15.64 5.80 5.96
C ALA A 33 14.13 6.03 5.94
N SER A 34 13.48 6.05 4.77
CA SER A 34 12.04 6.38 4.69
C SER A 34 11.10 5.19 4.49
N GLU A 35 11.55 4.06 3.92
CA GLU A 35 10.66 2.89 3.71
C GLU A 35 10.52 2.02 4.97
N ASP A 36 11.63 1.71 5.66
CA ASP A 36 11.64 0.79 6.81
C ASP A 36 10.96 1.33 8.09
N GLU A 37 10.83 2.66 8.25
CA GLU A 37 10.05 3.25 9.37
C GLU A 37 8.54 3.27 9.09
N GLU A 38 8.12 3.15 7.83
CA GLU A 38 6.72 3.27 7.41
C GLU A 38 5.95 1.95 7.53
N VAL A 39 6.63 0.84 7.21
CA VAL A 39 6.18 -0.53 7.48
C VAL A 39 5.80 -0.70 8.96
N LYS A 40 6.62 -0.13 9.87
CA LYS A 40 6.35 -0.11 11.32
C LYS A 40 5.10 0.66 11.73
N GLY A 41 4.62 1.60 10.91
CA GLY A 41 3.39 2.37 11.14
C GLY A 41 2.12 1.57 10.84
N ILE A 42 2.23 0.50 10.04
CA ILE A 42 1.19 -0.51 9.87
C ILE A 42 1.26 -1.53 11.03
N GLU A 43 2.44 -1.75 11.62
CA GLU A 43 2.72 -2.88 12.53
C GLU A 43 2.58 -2.61 14.04
N ASN A 44 2.86 -1.42 14.58
CA ASN A 44 3.27 -1.35 16.00
C ASN A 44 2.51 -0.43 16.97
N VAL A 45 1.47 0.26 16.56
CA VAL A 45 0.54 0.95 17.47
C VAL A 45 -0.85 0.54 17.07
N ASN A 46 -1.72 0.13 18.00
CA ASN A 46 -3.14 -0.09 17.67
C ASN A 46 -3.70 1.24 17.13
N PRO A 47 -3.77 1.46 15.81
CA PRO A 47 -4.12 2.77 15.26
C PRO A 47 -5.65 2.91 15.18
N TYR A 48 -6.37 1.87 15.60
CA TYR A 48 -7.77 1.71 15.40
C TYR A 48 -8.50 1.77 16.73
N ASP A 49 -9.48 2.67 16.78
CA ASP A 49 -10.44 2.69 17.85
C ASP A 49 -11.54 1.66 17.59
N TRP A 50 -11.41 0.49 18.24
CA TRP A 50 -12.40 -0.58 18.20
C TRP A 50 -13.69 -0.24 18.96
N THR A 51 -13.70 0.87 19.69
CA THR A 51 -14.83 1.33 20.52
C THR A 51 -15.65 2.43 19.87
N THR A 52 -15.22 2.95 18.72
CA THR A 52 -16.02 3.90 17.94
C THR A 52 -17.05 3.13 17.09
N PRO A 53 -18.36 3.40 17.22
CA PRO A 53 -19.38 2.79 16.38
C PRO A 53 -19.19 3.11 14.90
N MET A 54 -19.79 2.28 14.04
CA MET A 54 -19.87 2.55 12.61
C MET A 54 -20.44 3.95 12.33
N ARG A 55 -19.80 4.68 11.41
CA ARG A 55 -20.28 5.99 10.97
C ARG A 55 -21.54 5.85 10.13
N ALA A 56 -22.25 6.96 9.94
CA ALA A 56 -23.37 6.99 9.00
C ALA A 56 -22.90 6.62 7.59
N GLN A 57 -23.82 6.09 6.78
CA GLN A 57 -23.56 5.83 5.37
C GLN A 57 -23.35 7.16 4.64
N GLU A 58 -22.26 7.25 3.89
CA GLU A 58 -21.90 8.46 3.13
C GLU A 58 -21.52 8.07 1.71
N LEU A 59 -21.56 9.04 0.79
CA LEU A 59 -20.91 8.92 -0.51
C LEU A 59 -19.42 9.22 -0.34
N LEU A 60 -18.59 8.69 -1.23
CA LEU A 60 -17.19 9.12 -1.29
C LEU A 60 -17.10 10.64 -1.48
N THR A 61 -16.25 11.28 -0.69
CA THR A 61 -15.85 12.68 -0.89
C THR A 61 -15.13 12.83 -2.24
N GLU A 62 -14.98 14.05 -2.74
CA GLU A 62 -14.24 14.29 -4.01
C GLU A 62 -12.79 13.78 -3.94
N GLU A 63 -12.14 13.96 -2.78
CA GLU A 63 -10.78 13.46 -2.56
C GLU A 63 -10.74 11.93 -2.57
N GLU A 64 -11.62 11.28 -1.80
CA GLU A 64 -11.72 9.82 -1.78
C GLU A 64 -12.06 9.26 -3.16
N PHE A 65 -12.91 9.95 -3.93
CA PHE A 65 -13.31 9.54 -5.27
C PHE A 65 -12.13 9.55 -6.24
N GLY A 66 -11.31 10.61 -6.25
CA GLY A 66 -10.12 10.67 -7.10
C GLY A 66 -9.10 9.58 -6.78
N VAL A 67 -8.90 9.28 -5.49
CA VAL A 67 -8.02 8.16 -5.07
C VAL A 67 -8.63 6.81 -5.46
N ALA A 68 -9.94 6.63 -5.29
CA ALA A 68 -10.64 5.42 -5.70
C ALA A 68 -10.54 5.20 -7.22
N GLU A 69 -10.62 6.27 -8.03
CA GLU A 69 -10.49 6.20 -9.48
C GLU A 69 -9.11 5.66 -9.89
N ASN A 70 -8.03 6.24 -9.34
CA ASN A 70 -6.66 5.79 -9.61
C ASN A 70 -6.45 4.32 -9.22
N ILE A 71 -6.95 3.91 -8.05
CA ILE A 71 -6.86 2.54 -7.56
C ILE A 71 -7.66 1.57 -8.46
N CYS A 72 -8.91 1.91 -8.78
CA CYS A 72 -9.78 1.03 -9.56
C CYS A 72 -9.28 0.88 -11.01
N HIS A 73 -8.75 1.95 -11.63
CA HIS A 73 -8.06 1.84 -12.92
C HIS A 73 -6.78 1.01 -12.82
N SER A 74 -5.98 1.19 -11.76
CA SER A 74 -4.80 0.38 -11.52
C SER A 74 -5.14 -1.11 -11.38
N PHE A 75 -6.24 -1.46 -10.72
CA PHE A 75 -6.73 -2.84 -10.69
C PHE A 75 -7.17 -3.37 -12.06
N GLN A 76 -7.81 -2.55 -12.90
CA GLN A 76 -8.11 -2.94 -14.27
C GLN A 76 -6.85 -3.20 -15.09
N ASN A 77 -5.80 -2.39 -14.90
CA ASN A 77 -4.49 -2.56 -15.52
C ASN A 77 -3.82 -3.86 -15.06
N MET A 78 -3.79 -4.13 -13.75
CA MET A 78 -3.31 -5.41 -13.20
C MET A 78 -4.04 -6.60 -13.84
N ARG A 79 -5.37 -6.56 -13.89
CA ARG A 79 -6.18 -7.63 -14.47
C ARG A 79 -5.88 -7.82 -15.96
N ALA A 80 -5.77 -6.73 -16.72
CA ALA A 80 -5.44 -6.77 -18.14
C ALA A 80 -4.04 -7.34 -18.38
N PHE A 81 -3.06 -6.92 -17.57
CA PHE A 81 -1.70 -7.45 -17.60
C PHE A 81 -1.68 -8.95 -17.29
N LEU A 82 -2.28 -9.38 -16.18
CA LEU A 82 -2.34 -10.81 -15.81
C LEU A 82 -3.07 -11.66 -16.85
N ALA A 83 -4.07 -11.10 -17.56
CA ALA A 83 -4.73 -11.80 -18.66
C ALA A 83 -3.81 -12.11 -19.85
N THR A 84 -2.65 -11.46 -19.95
CA THR A 84 -1.61 -11.75 -20.95
C THR A 84 -0.58 -12.79 -20.45
N GLN A 85 -0.55 -13.08 -19.15
CA GLN A 85 0.43 -13.99 -18.53
C GLN A 85 -0.16 -15.41 -18.43
N SER A 86 0.08 -16.23 -19.45
CA SER A 86 -0.49 -17.59 -19.53
C SER A 86 -0.01 -18.55 -18.43
N ALA A 87 1.18 -18.30 -17.87
CA ALA A 87 1.78 -19.12 -16.80
C ALA A 87 1.49 -18.59 -15.39
N GLY A 88 0.76 -17.48 -15.27
CA GLY A 88 0.73 -16.71 -14.02
C GLY A 88 2.03 -15.96 -13.77
N LEU A 89 2.08 -15.24 -12.66
CA LEU A 89 3.24 -14.50 -12.20
C LEU A 89 3.61 -14.99 -10.80
N ASP A 90 4.87 -15.33 -10.59
CA ASP A 90 5.37 -15.66 -9.27
C ASP A 90 5.69 -14.36 -8.53
N LEU A 91 5.20 -14.26 -7.30
CA LEU A 91 5.39 -13.13 -6.41
C LEU A 91 5.96 -13.64 -5.08
N ASP A 92 7.01 -12.98 -4.62
CA ASP A 92 7.59 -13.23 -3.30
C ASP A 92 7.08 -12.19 -2.32
N PHE A 93 6.70 -12.65 -1.13
CA PHE A 93 6.18 -11.82 -0.07
C PHE A 93 6.88 -12.10 1.23
N ARG A 94 6.96 -11.07 2.07
CA ARG A 94 7.20 -11.22 3.49
C ARG A 94 5.87 -11.20 4.22
N VAL A 95 5.67 -12.16 5.13
CA VAL A 95 4.51 -12.23 6.00
C VAL A 95 4.94 -12.03 7.44
N GLU A 96 4.27 -11.11 8.12
CA GLU A 96 4.44 -10.88 9.54
C GLU A 96 3.13 -11.14 10.28
N THR A 97 3.22 -11.81 11.43
CA THR A 97 2.05 -12.12 12.24
C THR A 97 2.27 -11.78 13.70
N LYS A 98 1.25 -11.19 14.31
CA LYS A 98 1.17 -10.92 15.74
C LYS A 98 -0.13 -11.48 16.28
N SER A 99 -0.02 -12.39 17.24
CA SER A 99 -1.18 -12.99 17.91
C SER A 99 -1.56 -12.22 19.17
N CYS A 100 -2.85 -12.27 19.55
CA CYS A 100 -3.31 -11.69 20.81
C CYS A 100 -2.56 -12.29 22.01
N GLY A 101 -2.05 -11.43 22.90
CA GLY A 101 -1.31 -11.86 24.09
C GLY A 101 0.14 -12.30 23.83
N SER A 102 0.61 -12.30 22.58
CA SER A 102 2.00 -12.55 22.23
C SER A 102 2.78 -11.23 22.19
N SER A 103 3.94 -11.18 22.85
CA SER A 103 4.96 -10.15 22.58
C SER A 103 5.71 -10.42 21.28
N ASP A 104 5.75 -11.69 20.88
CA ASP A 104 6.62 -12.17 19.82
C ASP A 104 5.93 -11.98 18.46
N LEU A 105 6.71 -11.46 17.51
CA LEU A 105 6.37 -11.35 16.11
C LEU A 105 6.92 -12.59 15.39
N SER A 106 6.11 -13.19 14.54
CA SER A 106 6.55 -14.24 13.63
C SER A 106 6.64 -13.68 12.22
N GLU A 107 7.81 -13.76 11.62
CA GLU A 107 8.13 -13.28 10.28
C GLU A 107 8.67 -14.42 9.43
N HIS A 108 8.18 -14.56 8.20
CA HIS A 108 8.68 -15.52 7.22
C HIS A 108 8.41 -15.05 5.80
N ASN A 109 9.21 -15.54 4.84
CA ASN A 109 8.99 -15.28 3.43
C ASN A 109 8.12 -16.39 2.82
N GLU A 110 7.27 -16.02 1.87
CA GLU A 110 6.43 -16.90 1.10
C GLU A 110 6.50 -16.55 -0.38
N SER A 111 6.21 -17.52 -1.24
CA SER A 111 6.03 -17.30 -2.67
C SER A 111 4.63 -17.74 -3.06
N ALA A 112 3.98 -16.95 -3.92
CA ALA A 112 2.67 -17.30 -4.47
C ALA A 112 2.63 -17.04 -5.97
N GLN A 113 1.82 -17.84 -6.67
CA GLN A 113 1.55 -17.63 -8.07
C GLN A 113 0.21 -16.91 -8.21
N ILE A 114 0.25 -15.70 -8.75
CA ILE A 114 -0.96 -14.94 -9.10
C ILE A 114 -1.33 -15.21 -10.55
N GLN A 115 -2.62 -15.41 -10.79
CA GLN A 115 -3.13 -15.73 -12.12
C GLN A 115 -4.51 -15.12 -12.32
N TYR A 116 -4.83 -14.83 -13.59
CA TYR A 116 -6.15 -14.39 -13.98
C TYR A 116 -6.89 -15.49 -14.74
N SER A 117 -8.12 -15.77 -14.32
CA SER A 117 -9.09 -16.58 -15.06
C SER A 117 -10.36 -15.79 -15.32
N ARG A 118 -10.96 -15.96 -16.49
CA ARG A 118 -12.25 -15.31 -16.82
C ARG A 118 -13.38 -15.72 -15.87
N SER A 119 -13.36 -16.96 -15.36
CA SER A 119 -14.41 -17.50 -14.49
C SER A 119 -14.22 -17.14 -13.02
N ALA A 120 -12.97 -17.05 -12.55
CA ALA A 120 -12.65 -16.86 -11.13
C ALA A 120 -12.08 -15.47 -10.81
N GLY A 121 -11.79 -14.65 -11.82
CA GLY A 121 -11.10 -13.37 -11.61
C GLY A 121 -9.61 -13.58 -11.35
N VAL A 122 -9.04 -12.68 -10.54
CA VAL A 122 -7.64 -12.77 -10.10
C VAL A 122 -7.57 -13.65 -8.87
N THR A 123 -6.72 -14.67 -8.90
CA THR A 123 -6.55 -15.63 -7.82
C THR A 123 -5.07 -15.78 -7.49
N MET A 124 -4.77 -16.11 -6.24
CA MET A 124 -3.41 -16.35 -5.77
C MET A 124 -3.32 -17.76 -5.19
N SER A 125 -2.39 -18.55 -5.73
CA SER A 125 -2.08 -19.90 -5.25
C SER A 125 -0.81 -19.84 -4.42
N THR A 126 -0.93 -20.18 -3.13
CA THR A 126 0.18 -20.19 -2.18
C THR A 126 0.15 -21.47 -1.35
N SER A 127 1.32 -21.85 -0.81
CA SER A 127 1.40 -22.89 0.23
C SER A 127 1.05 -22.36 1.63
N SER A 128 0.82 -21.05 1.76
CA SER A 128 0.44 -20.40 3.00
C SER A 128 -0.82 -21.00 3.61
N ARG A 129 -0.86 -21.02 4.94
CA ARG A 129 -2.09 -21.30 5.68
C ARG A 129 -2.86 -20.04 6.05
N THR A 130 -2.36 -18.86 5.71
CA THR A 130 -3.04 -17.60 6.00
C THR A 130 -4.08 -17.30 4.91
N SER A 131 -5.32 -16.98 5.31
CA SER A 131 -6.40 -16.70 4.36
C SER A 131 -6.16 -15.42 3.53
N MET A 132 -5.31 -14.51 4.04
CA MET A 132 -4.88 -13.31 3.29
C MET A 132 -4.07 -13.66 2.05
N ALA A 133 -3.29 -14.73 2.10
CA ALA A 133 -2.40 -15.11 1.02
C ALA A 133 -3.13 -15.84 -0.13
N THR A 134 -4.43 -16.10 -0.01
CA THR A 134 -5.25 -16.68 -1.10
C THR A 134 -6.23 -15.68 -1.72
N ASP A 135 -6.43 -14.53 -1.06
CA ASP A 135 -7.36 -13.49 -1.51
C ASP A 135 -6.58 -12.34 -2.18
N VAL A 136 -7.11 -11.79 -3.27
CA VAL A 136 -6.45 -10.73 -4.05
C VAL A 136 -7.40 -9.55 -4.24
N LEU A 137 -6.99 -8.39 -3.75
CA LEU A 137 -7.71 -7.15 -4.02
C LEU A 137 -7.66 -6.82 -5.51
N SER A 138 -8.83 -6.60 -6.09
CA SER A 138 -9.00 -6.28 -7.50
C SER A 138 -10.30 -5.52 -7.72
N ASP A 139 -10.50 -5.01 -8.94
CA ASP A 139 -11.74 -4.35 -9.35
C ASP A 139 -12.96 -5.30 -9.37
N ARG A 140 -12.76 -6.60 -9.19
CA ARG A 140 -13.83 -7.61 -9.07
C ARG A 140 -13.91 -8.25 -7.69
N HIS A 141 -13.09 -7.82 -6.73
CA HIS A 141 -13.15 -8.33 -5.38
C HIS A 141 -14.54 -8.05 -4.79
N GLU A 142 -15.10 -8.99 -4.03
CA GLU A 142 -16.49 -8.92 -3.54
C GLU A 142 -16.81 -7.59 -2.85
N ARG A 143 -15.87 -7.11 -2.02
CA ARG A 143 -15.99 -5.86 -1.24
C ARG A 143 -15.67 -4.58 -2.03
N LEU A 144 -15.23 -4.68 -3.28
CA LEU A 144 -14.80 -3.53 -4.09
C LEU A 144 -15.49 -3.45 -5.46
N SER A 145 -16.07 -4.54 -5.94
CA SER A 145 -16.62 -4.65 -7.30
C SER A 145 -17.65 -3.57 -7.62
N HIS A 146 -18.63 -3.38 -6.72
CA HIS A 146 -19.64 -2.33 -6.85
C HIS A 146 -19.00 -0.93 -6.87
N ILE A 147 -18.15 -0.64 -5.88
CA ILE A 147 -17.47 0.66 -5.74
C ILE A 147 -16.66 0.97 -7.00
N CYS A 148 -15.81 0.05 -7.45
CA CYS A 148 -15.00 0.26 -8.65
C CYS A 148 -15.86 0.39 -9.92
N SER A 149 -16.96 -0.36 -10.04
CA SER A 149 -17.86 -0.21 -11.19
C SER A 149 -18.51 1.17 -11.26
N GLU A 150 -18.93 1.72 -10.12
CA GLU A 150 -19.54 3.05 -10.05
C GLU A 150 -18.49 4.14 -10.27
N VAL A 151 -17.33 4.04 -9.61
CA VAL A 151 -16.21 4.99 -9.76
C VAL A 151 -15.78 5.11 -11.21
N ILE A 152 -15.53 3.99 -11.89
CA ILE A 152 -15.10 3.96 -13.29
C ILE A 152 -16.19 4.50 -14.23
N SER A 153 -17.47 4.41 -13.83
CA SER A 153 -18.57 5.03 -14.59
C SER A 153 -18.74 6.54 -14.34
N GLY A 154 -17.92 7.13 -13.46
CA GLY A 154 -18.04 8.53 -13.05
C GLY A 154 -19.09 8.80 -11.97
N THR A 155 -19.59 7.75 -11.31
CA THR A 155 -20.61 7.84 -10.26
C THR A 155 -19.96 7.68 -8.89
N ARG A 156 -20.21 8.62 -7.97
CA ARG A 156 -19.68 8.52 -6.59
C ARG A 156 -20.45 7.45 -5.80
N PRO A 157 -19.82 6.32 -5.44
CA PRO A 157 -20.48 5.26 -4.72
C PRO A 157 -20.68 5.62 -3.25
N SER A 158 -21.55 4.86 -2.59
CA SER A 158 -21.53 4.83 -1.14
C SER A 158 -20.29 4.11 -0.62
N ASN A 159 -19.72 4.63 0.48
CA ASN A 159 -18.62 4.00 1.19
C ASN A 159 -19.04 2.78 2.02
N THR A 160 -20.35 2.48 2.12
CA THR A 160 -20.88 1.44 2.99
C THR A 160 -21.48 0.30 2.18
N ILE A 161 -21.11 -0.94 2.53
CA ILE A 161 -21.61 -2.16 1.91
C ILE A 161 -22.38 -2.98 2.95
N VAL A 162 -23.52 -3.53 2.54
CA VAL A 162 -24.42 -4.33 3.36
C VAL A 162 -24.37 -5.78 2.88
N ASP A 163 -23.91 -6.68 3.73
CA ASP A 163 -23.88 -8.13 3.44
C ASP A 163 -24.42 -8.92 4.62
N GLY A 164 -25.68 -9.34 4.51
CA GLY A 164 -26.39 -10.03 5.59
C GLY A 164 -26.32 -9.27 6.93
N ALA A 165 -25.71 -9.92 7.92
CA ALA A 165 -25.53 -9.39 9.28
C ALA A 165 -24.27 -8.50 9.44
N LEU A 166 -23.42 -8.44 8.42
CA LEU A 166 -22.21 -7.63 8.41
C LEU A 166 -22.46 -6.29 7.72
N ARG A 167 -21.63 -5.32 8.08
CA ARG A 167 -21.52 -4.03 7.41
C ARG A 167 -20.06 -3.76 7.14
N TYR A 168 -19.75 -3.20 5.98
CA TYR A 168 -18.40 -2.78 5.64
C TYR A 168 -18.38 -1.29 5.39
N GLN A 169 -17.33 -0.59 5.84
CA GLN A 169 -17.02 0.76 5.39
C GLN A 169 -15.67 0.77 4.69
N VAL A 170 -15.64 1.29 3.47
CA VAL A 170 -14.46 1.37 2.61
C VAL A 170 -14.05 2.83 2.51
N ASN A 171 -12.83 3.16 2.91
CA ASN A 171 -12.26 4.50 2.74
C ASN A 171 -11.06 4.43 1.80
N PHE A 172 -10.86 5.51 1.05
CA PHE A 172 -9.76 5.68 0.10
C PHE A 172 -8.96 6.92 0.50
N PHE A 173 -7.64 6.83 0.54
CA PHE A 173 -6.82 8.00 0.89
C PHE A 173 -5.40 7.86 0.38
N SER A 174 -4.77 8.99 0.12
CA SER A 174 -3.36 9.06 -0.25
C SER A 174 -2.53 9.49 0.94
N THR A 175 -1.45 8.78 1.22
CA THR A 175 -0.49 9.21 2.23
C THR A 175 0.89 8.70 1.88
N LYS A 176 1.91 9.54 2.10
CA LYS A 176 3.33 9.18 1.94
C LYS A 176 3.69 8.54 0.58
N GLY A 177 3.03 8.99 -0.49
CA GLY A 177 3.33 8.55 -1.87
C GLY A 177 2.67 7.24 -2.29
N TYR A 178 1.79 6.67 -1.46
CA TYR A 178 0.94 5.55 -1.83
C TYR A 178 -0.54 5.90 -1.70
N GLU A 179 -1.35 5.19 -2.47
CA GLU A 179 -2.81 5.24 -2.40
C GLU A 179 -3.29 4.00 -1.66
N TYR A 180 -4.16 4.21 -0.67
CA TYR A 180 -4.59 3.18 0.26
C TYR A 180 -6.08 2.91 0.15
N ILE A 181 -6.42 1.64 0.35
CA ILE A 181 -7.78 1.18 0.66
C ILE A 181 -7.80 0.78 2.12
N GLN A 182 -8.81 1.22 2.87
CA GLN A 182 -9.12 0.68 4.18
C GLN A 182 -10.54 0.13 4.22
N ILE A 183 -10.69 -1.15 4.50
CA ILE A 183 -11.97 -1.85 4.62
C ILE A 183 -12.17 -2.22 6.09
N ALA A 184 -13.15 -1.60 6.75
CA ALA A 184 -13.55 -1.95 8.10
C ALA A 184 -14.82 -2.80 8.06
N GLU A 185 -14.77 -4.01 8.61
CA GLU A 185 -15.91 -4.90 8.83
C GLU A 185 -16.48 -4.67 10.23
N PHE A 186 -17.79 -4.51 10.32
CA PHE A 186 -18.50 -4.24 11.55
C PHE A 186 -19.48 -5.37 11.90
N LYS A 187 -19.54 -5.69 13.19
CA LYS A 187 -20.50 -6.64 13.77
C LYS A 187 -21.44 -5.95 14.74
N LYS A 188 -22.70 -6.38 14.68
CA LYS A 188 -23.76 -5.89 15.56
C LYS A 188 -23.61 -6.49 16.97
N ASN A 189 -23.61 -5.65 18.00
CA ASN A 189 -23.64 -6.09 19.40
C ASN A 189 -25.07 -6.39 19.89
N SER A 190 -25.21 -6.79 21.15
CA SER A 190 -26.51 -7.10 21.78
C SER A 190 -27.48 -5.91 21.82
N SER A 191 -26.97 -4.68 21.87
CA SER A 191 -27.76 -3.44 21.83
C SER A 191 -28.10 -2.99 20.41
N GLY A 192 -27.66 -3.74 19.41
CA GLY A 192 -27.91 -3.47 18.01
C GLY A 192 -26.98 -2.45 17.33
N ILE A 193 -25.89 -2.06 18.00
CA ILE A 193 -24.90 -1.10 17.51
C ILE A 193 -23.77 -1.87 16.81
N PHE A 194 -23.29 -1.34 15.68
CA PHE A 194 -22.22 -1.92 14.88
C PHE A 194 -20.86 -1.40 15.34
N TYR A 195 -19.97 -2.31 15.75
CA TYR A 195 -18.59 -1.99 16.14
C TYR A 195 -17.58 -2.68 15.20
N PRO A 196 -16.40 -2.08 14.97
CA PRO A 196 -15.37 -2.68 14.15
C PRO A 196 -14.94 -4.05 14.71
N TYR A 197 -14.91 -5.05 13.85
CA TYR A 197 -14.49 -6.41 14.16
C TYR A 197 -13.21 -6.80 13.43
N LEU A 198 -13.01 -6.27 12.23
CA LEU A 198 -11.83 -6.47 11.41
C LEU A 198 -11.55 -5.19 10.64
N ILE A 199 -10.28 -4.79 10.56
CA ILE A 199 -9.85 -3.68 9.73
C ILE A 199 -8.74 -4.17 8.82
N GLU A 200 -8.98 -4.06 7.53
CA GLU A 200 -8.02 -4.35 6.49
C GLU A 200 -7.52 -3.04 5.89
N LYS A 201 -6.21 -2.92 5.69
CA LYS A 201 -5.58 -1.77 5.04
C LYS A 201 -4.59 -2.26 3.99
N ALA A 202 -4.68 -1.71 2.79
CA ALA A 202 -3.83 -2.09 1.67
C ALA A 202 -3.27 -0.85 0.97
N ALA A 203 -1.96 -0.85 0.72
CA ALA A 203 -1.29 0.11 -0.16
C ALA A 203 -1.27 -0.46 -1.58
N ILE A 204 -1.90 0.24 -2.51
CA ILE A 204 -1.97 -0.18 -3.91
C ILE A 204 -0.92 0.59 -4.69
N VAL A 205 -0.16 -0.15 -5.51
CA VAL A 205 0.78 0.46 -6.44
C VAL A 205 -0.03 1.09 -7.57
N THR A 206 0.05 2.41 -7.70
CA THR A 206 -0.58 3.17 -8.78
C THR A 206 0.46 4.02 -9.50
N GLU A 207 0.04 4.76 -10.54
CA GLU A 207 0.90 5.69 -11.28
C GLU A 207 1.56 6.75 -10.39
N THR A 208 0.94 7.10 -9.27
CA THR A 208 1.49 8.06 -8.30
C THR A 208 2.70 7.51 -7.55
N SER A 209 2.71 6.19 -7.30
CA SER A 209 3.73 5.49 -6.50
C SER A 209 4.82 4.83 -7.33
N SER A 210 4.56 4.51 -8.61
CA SER A 210 5.48 3.76 -9.47
C SER A 210 5.31 4.16 -10.93
N SER A 211 6.43 4.41 -11.61
CA SER A 211 6.46 4.61 -13.06
C SER A 211 6.38 3.32 -13.87
N ARG A 212 6.46 2.15 -13.21
CA ARG A 212 6.37 0.84 -13.89
C ARG A 212 4.92 0.40 -14.00
N GLU A 213 4.29 0.66 -15.15
CA GLU A 213 2.88 0.33 -15.42
C GLU A 213 2.53 -1.14 -15.15
N VAL A 214 3.44 -2.07 -15.42
CA VAL A 214 3.24 -3.52 -15.15
C VAL A 214 3.03 -3.86 -13.68
N THR A 215 3.35 -2.93 -12.77
CA THR A 215 3.18 -3.10 -11.33
C THR A 215 1.93 -2.41 -10.80
N HIS A 216 1.19 -1.67 -11.64
CA HIS A 216 -0.02 -0.98 -11.21
C HIS A 216 -1.11 -1.99 -10.84
N GLY A 217 -1.80 -1.71 -9.74
CA GLY A 217 -2.87 -2.51 -9.14
C GLY A 217 -2.38 -3.61 -8.20
N PHE A 218 -1.09 -3.93 -8.20
CA PHE A 218 -0.54 -4.85 -7.21
C PHE A 218 -0.53 -4.21 -5.82
N THR A 219 -0.73 -5.02 -4.81
CA THR A 219 -0.70 -4.57 -3.42
C THR A 219 0.74 -4.60 -2.91
N LYS A 220 1.30 -3.45 -2.54
CA LYS A 220 2.66 -3.37 -1.94
C LYS A 220 2.66 -3.81 -0.48
N TYR A 221 1.66 -3.35 0.28
CA TYR A 221 1.45 -3.72 1.68
C TYR A 221 -0.02 -4.07 1.89
N ARG A 222 -0.31 -5.13 2.65
CA ARG A 222 -1.68 -5.48 3.07
C ARG A 222 -1.64 -5.95 4.51
N ALA A 223 -2.43 -5.34 5.38
CA ALA A 223 -2.56 -5.78 6.76
C ALA A 223 -4.03 -6.01 7.13
N VAL A 224 -4.28 -7.08 7.88
CA VAL A 224 -5.59 -7.36 8.48
C VAL A 224 -5.43 -7.40 9.99
N HIS A 225 -6.14 -6.50 10.66
CA HIS A 225 -6.13 -6.34 12.11
C HIS A 225 -7.44 -6.85 12.72
N ARG A 226 -7.34 -7.44 13.91
CA ARG A 226 -8.49 -7.82 14.75
C ARG A 226 -8.27 -7.38 16.20
N PRO A 227 -9.33 -7.00 16.92
CA PRO A 227 -9.22 -6.61 18.32
C PRO A 227 -8.93 -7.81 19.21
N CYS A 228 -8.08 -7.60 20.22
CA CYS A 228 -7.87 -8.52 21.33
C CYS A 228 -8.70 -8.10 22.55
N SER A 229 -8.89 -9.00 23.51
CA SER A 229 -9.65 -8.74 24.75
C SER A 229 -9.04 -7.66 25.65
N ASN A 230 -7.77 -7.35 25.49
CA ASN A 230 -7.00 -6.37 26.26
C ASN A 230 -6.79 -5.03 25.52
N ASN A 231 -7.63 -4.71 24.53
CA ASN A 231 -7.53 -3.50 23.69
C ASN A 231 -6.24 -3.40 22.83
N THR A 232 -5.44 -4.45 22.75
CA THR A 232 -4.42 -4.58 21.70
C THR A 232 -5.04 -5.14 20.43
N ASN A 233 -4.25 -5.28 19.37
CA ASN A 233 -4.67 -5.92 18.13
C ASN A 233 -3.74 -7.10 17.79
N SER A 234 -4.34 -8.15 17.23
CA SER A 234 -3.60 -9.12 16.42
C SER A 234 -3.57 -8.63 14.99
N TYR A 235 -2.52 -8.96 14.25
CA TYR A 235 -2.47 -8.66 12.82
C TYR A 235 -1.76 -9.74 12.02
N VAL A 236 -2.08 -9.76 10.73
CA VAL A 236 -1.28 -10.39 9.68
C VAL A 236 -0.97 -9.30 8.68
N LEU A 237 0.31 -9.09 8.39
CA LEU A 237 0.82 -8.18 7.36
C LEU A 237 1.45 -9.03 6.26
N GLN A 238 1.22 -8.61 5.03
CA GLN A 238 1.88 -9.11 3.83
C GLN A 238 2.51 -7.93 3.10
N GLU A 239 3.80 -8.05 2.80
CA GLU A 239 4.56 -7.11 1.99
C GLU A 239 5.07 -7.80 0.73
N TRP A 240 4.92 -7.15 -0.43
CA TRP A 240 5.55 -7.59 -1.67
C TRP A 240 7.03 -7.18 -1.73
N LEU A 241 7.92 -8.15 -1.99
CA LEU A 241 9.39 -7.98 -2.01
C LEU A 241 9.95 -7.52 -3.37
#